data_AF-A0A3M7CBE8-F1
#
_entry.id   AF-A0A3M7CBE8-F1
#
_cell.length_a   1.000
_cell.length_b   1.000
_cell.length_c   1.000
_cell.angle_alpha   90.00
_cell.angle_beta   90.00
_cell.angle_gamma   90.00
#
_symmetry.space_group_name_H-M   'P 1'
#
loop_
_entity.id
_entity.type
_entity.pdbx_description
1 polymer ?
#
loop_
_entity_poly.entity_id
_entity_poly.type
_entity_poly.pdbx_seq_one_letter_code
_entity_poly.pdbx_strand_id
1 'polypeptide(L)'
;MRAFQDGKQCHPTLFQAALFISGTHSNSCGLPPTAVHHMGSGMLVLRGASLDSIQAAVFASDATDASSTPIAIALLAGWERRYGDPESYAVHMNAWRSLSLPAKALEQNNVSTLTEVTLEIFRGALDERSFVSPSEVKVASTASASNSSQRRLPPGFKVFNVARPEVRSLLMLIAIVNAFKPNDLSMMPARRKLGLEILAWSPTHTISAGPVPWAEESYDQLELNALYHARAALISINGTIYRKTLDTLKIAMMFQIQTALDVHCVSCQHLNTDALLGTKFEELAFWSRFTLCAISRDPDRDGYIKRLLHALRLESWEKVKGHILLKEHAMMTTPLSTAFAIVDGQRTASGPSSAAIHGTHSELRTNPTIFSDTQMLSWQPLFLIRHPLAVFSSWYRAEGRLAPDLDTAISRMYMTLHFQREILDWYLTRQQQEPRKEGAAVATPIVLDADDVILSRPDDPDSPLHQLARSLHMDPSRLQFSWPAEEAARTAGAGLDPEMQEDERVERFLSTIRKSTGLDSSKVARTWDLETCAKEWAMDFGKEKADKLLRRVEESQEEWDYLCRFCIR
;
A
#
# COMPACT_ATOMS: atom_id res chain seq x y z
N MET A 1 -18.38 -33.73 1.91
CA MET A 1 -17.87 -33.73 0.52
C MET A 1 -18.64 -32.75 -0.38
N ARG A 2 -19.95 -32.93 -0.66
CA ARG A 2 -20.74 -31.96 -1.46
C ARG A 2 -20.73 -30.52 -0.92
N ALA A 3 -20.80 -30.35 0.41
CA ALA A 3 -20.72 -29.03 1.05
C ALA A 3 -19.42 -28.25 0.75
N PHE A 4 -18.31 -28.95 0.48
CA PHE A 4 -17.03 -28.33 0.11
C PHE A 4 -16.89 -28.09 -1.39
N GLN A 5 -17.52 -28.91 -2.23
CA GLN A 5 -17.47 -28.81 -3.69
C GLN A 5 -18.35 -27.69 -4.24
N ASP A 6 -19.53 -27.47 -3.65
CA ASP A 6 -20.53 -26.54 -4.19
C ASP A 6 -20.45 -25.11 -3.64
N GLY A 7 -19.73 -24.87 -2.53
CA GLY A 7 -19.52 -23.55 -1.90
C GLY A 7 -20.79 -22.83 -1.40
N LYS A 8 -21.97 -23.12 -1.97
CA LYS A 8 -23.27 -22.46 -1.77
C LYS A 8 -23.91 -22.78 -0.42
N GLN A 9 -23.40 -23.78 0.29
CA GLN A 9 -24.00 -24.31 1.52
C GLN A 9 -22.97 -24.56 2.65
N CYS A 10 -21.75 -24.03 2.55
CA CYS A 10 -20.77 -24.24 3.61
C CYS A 10 -21.07 -23.31 4.79
N HIS A 11 -21.61 -23.89 5.87
CA HIS A 11 -21.85 -23.21 7.14
C HIS A 11 -20.56 -22.53 7.64
N PRO A 12 -20.64 -21.34 8.26
CA PRO A 12 -19.46 -20.61 8.74
C PRO A 12 -18.50 -21.50 9.55
N THR A 13 -18.99 -22.23 10.54
CA THR A 13 -18.17 -23.11 11.38
C THR A 13 -17.41 -24.18 10.59
N LEU A 14 -18.07 -24.80 9.62
CA LEU A 14 -17.43 -25.82 8.77
C LEU A 14 -16.40 -25.20 7.84
N PHE A 15 -16.67 -24.01 7.29
CA PHE A 15 -15.71 -23.26 6.48
C PHE A 15 -14.47 -22.90 7.30
N GLN A 16 -14.65 -22.43 8.55
CA GLN A 16 -13.52 -22.07 9.41
C GLN A 16 -12.64 -23.28 9.73
N ALA A 17 -13.25 -24.43 10.06
CA ALA A 17 -12.53 -25.68 10.25
C ALA A 17 -11.77 -26.08 8.98
N ALA A 18 -12.44 -26.07 7.82
CA ALA A 18 -11.80 -26.37 6.54
C ALA A 18 -10.66 -25.41 6.18
N LEU A 19 -10.78 -24.12 6.53
CA LEU A 19 -9.74 -23.12 6.32
C LEU A 19 -8.47 -23.49 7.11
N PHE A 20 -8.62 -23.85 8.38
CA PHE A 20 -7.55 -24.42 9.19
C PHE A 20 -6.96 -25.69 8.56
N ILE A 21 -7.79 -26.70 8.22
CA ILE A 21 -7.28 -27.95 7.62
C ILE A 21 -6.53 -27.68 6.31
N SER A 22 -7.00 -26.74 5.47
CA SER A 22 -6.35 -26.42 4.19
C SER A 22 -4.92 -25.89 4.36
N GLY A 23 -4.62 -25.22 5.48
CA GLY A 23 -3.27 -24.72 5.79
C GLY A 23 -2.26 -25.75 6.31
N THR A 24 -2.68 -27.00 6.57
CA THR A 24 -1.87 -28.05 7.26
C THR A 24 -0.46 -28.20 6.71
N HIS A 25 -0.31 -28.35 5.39
CA HIS A 25 0.98 -28.61 4.73
C HIS A 25 1.59 -27.37 4.07
N SER A 26 0.91 -26.24 4.24
CA SER A 26 1.11 -25.03 3.46
C SER A 26 1.75 -23.89 4.23
N ASN A 27 1.85 -24.06 5.55
CA ASN A 27 1.86 -23.03 6.59
C ASN A 27 3.06 -22.07 6.57
N SER A 28 3.88 -22.15 5.54
CA SER A 28 5.16 -21.49 5.55
C SER A 28 5.76 -21.32 4.17
N CYS A 29 4.98 -21.38 3.08
CA CYS A 29 5.44 -21.03 1.73
C CYS A 29 6.91 -21.44 1.47
N GLY A 30 7.26 -22.70 1.74
CA GLY A 30 8.63 -23.20 1.56
C GLY A 30 9.49 -23.40 2.82
N LEU A 31 9.02 -23.13 4.05
CA LEU A 31 9.76 -23.64 5.22
C LEU A 31 9.63 -25.16 5.31
N PRO A 32 10.74 -25.87 5.60
CA PRO A 32 10.69 -27.30 5.84
C PRO A 32 9.95 -27.60 7.15
N PRO A 33 9.37 -28.80 7.31
CA PRO A 33 8.69 -29.21 8.55
C PRO A 33 9.55 -29.06 9.81
N THR A 34 10.88 -29.19 9.69
CA THR A 34 11.84 -29.04 10.78
C THR A 34 11.99 -27.61 11.30
N ALA A 35 11.64 -26.60 10.50
CA ALA A 35 11.74 -25.18 10.88
C ALA A 35 10.53 -24.70 11.68
N VAL A 36 9.54 -25.56 11.92
CA VAL A 36 8.31 -25.23 12.62
C VAL A 36 8.19 -26.07 13.88
N HIS A 37 8.23 -25.44 15.05
CA HIS A 37 8.01 -26.10 16.35
C HIS A 37 6.53 -26.50 16.51
N HIS A 38 6.15 -27.62 15.90
CA HIS A 38 4.80 -28.22 15.87
C HIS A 38 3.76 -27.51 14.99
N MET A 39 3.61 -26.19 15.08
CA MET A 39 2.62 -25.44 14.29
C MET A 39 3.10 -24.02 13.99
N GLY A 40 3.04 -23.61 12.72
CA GLY A 40 3.38 -22.24 12.32
C GLY A 40 2.31 -21.25 12.77
N SER A 41 2.72 -20.01 13.00
CA SER A 41 1.86 -19.01 13.66
C SER A 41 0.56 -18.69 12.93
N GLY A 42 0.55 -18.74 11.58
CA GLY A 42 -0.68 -18.60 10.79
C GLY A 42 -1.71 -19.70 11.11
N MET A 43 -1.27 -20.95 11.24
CA MET A 43 -2.16 -22.05 11.65
C MET A 43 -2.60 -21.95 13.10
N LEU A 44 -1.80 -21.40 14.01
CA LEU A 44 -2.24 -21.15 15.39
C LEU A 44 -3.42 -20.18 15.43
N VAL A 45 -3.37 -19.11 14.62
CA VAL A 45 -4.48 -18.16 14.47
C VAL A 45 -5.71 -18.86 13.88
N LEU A 46 -5.54 -19.65 12.82
CA LEU A 46 -6.65 -20.38 12.19
C LEU A 46 -7.26 -21.42 13.13
N ARG A 47 -6.43 -22.13 13.92
CA ARG A 47 -6.86 -23.09 14.95
C ARG A 47 -7.72 -22.39 15.99
N GLY A 48 -7.23 -21.29 16.59
CA GLY A 48 -7.97 -20.51 17.57
C GLY A 48 -9.33 -20.05 17.03
N ALA A 49 -9.34 -19.48 15.81
CA ALA A 49 -10.58 -19.08 15.16
C ALA A 49 -11.54 -20.25 14.89
N SER A 50 -11.05 -21.45 14.57
CA SER A 50 -11.88 -22.65 14.45
C SER A 50 -12.49 -23.08 15.78
N LEU A 51 -11.71 -23.01 16.88
CA LEU A 51 -12.20 -23.30 18.23
C LEU A 51 -13.32 -22.33 18.64
N ASP A 52 -13.09 -21.03 18.48
CA ASP A 52 -14.07 -19.99 18.80
C ASP A 52 -15.36 -20.17 18.00
N SER A 53 -15.23 -20.49 16.71
CA SER A 53 -16.39 -20.70 15.83
C SER A 53 -17.20 -21.93 16.19
N ILE A 54 -16.54 -23.02 16.62
CA ILE A 54 -17.23 -24.23 17.12
C ILE A 54 -17.91 -23.93 18.45
N GLN A 55 -17.22 -23.27 19.37
CA GLN A 55 -17.75 -22.93 20.69
C GLN A 55 -19.01 -22.08 20.57
N ALA A 56 -18.96 -21.03 19.74
CA ALA A 56 -20.13 -20.19 19.45
C ALA A 56 -21.30 -21.00 18.86
N ALA A 57 -21.02 -21.92 17.93
CA ALA A 57 -22.04 -22.75 17.31
C ALA A 57 -22.67 -23.77 18.28
N VAL A 58 -21.91 -24.29 19.25
CA VAL A 58 -22.40 -25.21 20.28
C VAL A 58 -23.32 -24.47 21.27
N PHE A 59 -22.98 -23.23 21.66
CA PHE A 59 -23.78 -22.45 22.59
C PHE A 59 -25.07 -21.86 21.99
N ALA A 60 -25.12 -21.65 20.67
CA ALA A 60 -26.25 -21.02 19.99
C ALA A 60 -27.56 -21.84 19.99
N SER A 61 -27.55 -23.10 20.42
CA SER A 61 -28.74 -23.89 20.84
C SER A 61 -30.01 -23.88 19.95
N ASP A 62 -29.93 -23.68 18.63
CA ASP A 62 -31.03 -23.94 17.68
C ASP A 62 -30.67 -25.12 16.77
N ALA A 63 -30.80 -26.32 17.33
CA ALA A 63 -30.53 -27.60 16.68
C ALA A 63 -31.65 -28.05 15.71
N THR A 64 -32.16 -27.13 14.88
CA THR A 64 -33.10 -27.48 13.79
C THR A 64 -32.63 -27.09 12.40
N ASP A 65 -31.45 -26.45 12.25
CA ASP A 65 -30.78 -26.28 10.94
C ASP A 65 -29.27 -26.63 10.98
N ALA A 66 -28.82 -27.27 12.06
CA ALA A 66 -27.42 -27.53 12.39
C ALA A 66 -26.81 -28.76 11.68
N SER A 67 -26.66 -28.74 10.35
CA SER A 67 -26.16 -29.93 9.61
C SER A 67 -24.64 -30.10 9.49
N SER A 68 -23.81 -29.22 10.07
CA SER A 68 -22.35 -29.25 9.83
C SER A 68 -21.40 -28.97 11.00
N THR A 69 -21.88 -28.48 12.15
CA THR A 69 -21.07 -28.33 13.38
C THR A 69 -20.43 -29.65 13.85
N PRO A 70 -21.14 -30.80 13.83
CA PRO A 70 -20.50 -32.08 14.10
C PRO A 70 -19.30 -32.31 13.17
N ILE A 71 -19.48 -32.09 11.86
CA ILE A 71 -18.41 -32.30 10.87
C ILE A 71 -17.20 -31.42 11.18
N ALA A 72 -17.41 -30.17 11.59
CA ALA A 72 -16.33 -29.28 12.02
C ALA A 72 -15.58 -29.81 13.25
N ILE A 73 -16.30 -30.31 14.27
CA ILE A 73 -15.71 -30.92 15.47
C ILE A 73 -14.91 -32.18 15.10
N ALA A 74 -15.46 -33.05 14.25
CA ALA A 74 -14.76 -34.24 13.77
C ALA A 74 -13.49 -33.89 12.98
N LEU A 75 -13.52 -32.85 12.14
CA LEU A 75 -12.35 -32.37 11.40
C LEU A 75 -11.23 -31.92 12.35
N LEU A 76 -11.56 -31.13 13.38
CA LEU A 76 -10.57 -30.70 14.36
C LEU A 76 -10.07 -31.88 15.18
N ALA A 77 -10.94 -32.76 15.67
CA ALA A 77 -10.54 -33.95 16.39
C ALA A 77 -9.59 -34.84 15.56
N GLY A 78 -9.92 -35.06 14.29
CA GLY A 78 -9.08 -35.83 13.38
C GLY A 78 -7.72 -35.17 13.15
N TRP A 79 -7.68 -33.85 13.07
CA TRP A 79 -6.45 -33.08 12.94
C TRP A 79 -5.60 -33.14 14.21
N GLU A 80 -6.19 -32.89 15.39
CA GLU A 80 -5.48 -32.95 16.68
C GLU A 80 -4.88 -34.34 16.93
N ARG A 81 -5.61 -35.41 16.60
CA ARG A 81 -5.10 -36.78 16.72
C ARG A 81 -3.83 -37.02 15.90
N ARG A 82 -3.75 -36.39 14.72
CA ARG A 82 -2.70 -36.66 13.73
C ARG A 82 -1.52 -35.69 13.84
N TYR A 83 -1.79 -34.43 14.18
CA TYR A 83 -0.82 -33.33 14.11
C TYR A 83 -0.74 -32.50 15.38
N GLY A 84 -1.77 -32.54 16.22
CA GLY A 84 -1.87 -31.76 17.44
C GLY A 84 -1.46 -32.56 18.67
N ASP A 85 -2.15 -32.30 19.78
CA ASP A 85 -1.83 -32.90 21.07
C ASP A 85 -2.96 -33.79 21.62
N PRO A 86 -2.64 -34.81 22.44
CA PRO A 86 -3.64 -35.74 22.98
C PRO A 86 -4.72 -35.09 23.85
N GLU A 87 -4.41 -33.98 24.53
CA GLU A 87 -5.36 -33.29 25.42
C GLU A 87 -6.43 -32.57 24.60
N SER A 88 -6.01 -31.81 23.58
CA SER A 88 -6.89 -31.15 22.62
C SER A 88 -7.74 -32.17 21.85
N TYR A 89 -7.15 -33.31 21.45
CA TYR A 89 -7.92 -34.42 20.87
C TYR A 89 -9.02 -34.91 21.82
N ALA A 90 -8.70 -35.14 23.09
CA ALA A 90 -9.67 -35.60 24.09
C ALA A 90 -10.81 -34.59 24.28
N VAL A 91 -10.51 -33.28 24.32
CA VAL A 91 -11.51 -32.20 24.40
C VAL A 91 -12.49 -32.28 23.23
N HIS A 92 -11.99 -32.36 22.00
CA HIS A 92 -12.87 -32.46 20.82
C HIS A 92 -13.67 -33.76 20.77
N MET A 93 -13.08 -34.87 21.20
CA MET A 93 -13.81 -36.13 21.26
C MET A 93 -14.89 -36.14 22.34
N ASN A 94 -14.68 -35.46 23.46
CA ASN A 94 -15.72 -35.26 24.48
C ASN A 94 -16.86 -34.40 23.93
N ALA A 95 -16.55 -33.31 23.22
CA ALA A 95 -17.55 -32.51 22.53
C ALA A 95 -18.33 -33.35 21.51
N TRP A 96 -17.64 -34.13 20.67
CA TRP A 96 -18.27 -35.02 19.68
C TRP A 96 -19.21 -36.05 20.33
N ARG A 97 -18.81 -36.68 21.45
CA ARG A 97 -19.64 -37.66 22.18
C ARG A 97 -20.88 -37.04 22.81
N SER A 98 -20.84 -35.75 23.12
CA SER A 98 -21.98 -35.04 23.69
C SER A 98 -23.05 -34.67 22.64
N LEU A 99 -22.74 -34.79 21.34
CA LEU A 99 -23.67 -34.47 20.26
C LEU A 99 -24.69 -35.60 20.05
N SER A 100 -25.94 -35.22 19.79
CA SER A 100 -26.96 -36.14 19.28
C SER A 100 -26.74 -36.39 17.78
N LEU A 101 -25.98 -37.44 17.46
CA LEU A 101 -25.62 -37.78 16.08
C LEU A 101 -26.67 -38.73 15.44
N PRO A 102 -26.96 -38.57 14.13
CA PRO A 102 -27.83 -39.50 13.40
C PRO A 102 -27.20 -40.90 13.28
N ALA A 103 -28.01 -41.94 13.10
CA ALA A 103 -27.56 -43.33 13.04
C ALA A 103 -26.53 -43.65 11.92
N LYS A 104 -26.41 -42.78 10.90
CA LYS A 104 -25.41 -42.87 9.82
C LYS A 104 -24.20 -41.96 10.02
N ALA A 105 -24.02 -41.39 11.21
CA ALA A 105 -22.89 -40.54 11.52
C ALA A 105 -21.58 -41.32 11.52
N LEU A 106 -20.48 -40.58 11.37
CA LEU A 106 -19.13 -41.13 11.33
C LEU A 106 -18.81 -41.86 12.65
N GLU A 107 -18.35 -43.11 12.55
CA GLU A 107 -17.90 -43.84 13.74
C GLU A 107 -16.68 -43.18 14.37
N GLN A 108 -16.53 -43.30 15.69
CA GLN A 108 -15.45 -42.68 16.46
C GLN A 108 -14.06 -43.02 15.91
N ASN A 109 -13.87 -44.26 15.47
CA ASN A 109 -12.59 -44.75 14.93
C ASN A 109 -12.24 -44.12 13.58
N ASN A 110 -13.23 -43.59 12.86
CA ASN A 110 -13.11 -43.02 11.51
C ASN A 110 -12.98 -41.49 11.52
N VAL A 111 -13.07 -40.84 12.69
CA VAL A 111 -12.94 -39.37 12.85
C VAL A 111 -11.63 -38.84 12.27
N SER A 112 -10.51 -39.55 12.45
CA SER A 112 -9.22 -39.17 11.87
C SER A 112 -9.18 -39.26 10.35
N THR A 113 -9.91 -40.22 9.76
CA THR A 113 -9.98 -40.40 8.31
C THR A 113 -10.64 -39.20 7.63
N LEU A 114 -11.50 -38.46 8.33
CA LEU A 114 -12.16 -37.29 7.76
C LEU A 114 -11.18 -36.16 7.40
N THR A 115 -10.14 -35.96 8.22
CA THR A 115 -9.08 -34.99 7.93
C THR A 115 -8.30 -35.38 6.68
N GLU A 116 -7.96 -36.65 6.53
CA GLU A 116 -7.25 -37.19 5.36
C GLU A 116 -8.07 -37.03 4.08
N VAL A 117 -9.33 -37.43 4.11
CA VAL A 117 -10.26 -37.27 2.99
C VAL A 117 -10.42 -35.79 2.61
N THR A 118 -10.44 -34.89 3.60
CA THR A 118 -10.57 -33.45 3.35
C THR A 118 -9.34 -32.87 2.67
N LEU A 119 -8.13 -33.28 3.10
CA LEU A 119 -6.88 -32.92 2.44
C LEU A 119 -6.84 -33.45 0.99
N GLU A 120 -7.29 -34.68 0.75
CA GLU A 120 -7.39 -35.25 -0.61
C GLU A 120 -8.42 -34.54 -1.49
N ILE A 121 -9.52 -34.03 -0.92
CA ILE A 121 -10.49 -33.20 -1.66
C ILE A 121 -9.84 -31.89 -2.12
N PHE A 122 -9.07 -31.22 -1.26
CA PHE A 122 -8.36 -30.00 -1.65
C PHE A 122 -7.31 -30.29 -2.71
N ARG A 123 -6.56 -31.39 -2.55
CA ARG A 123 -5.60 -31.87 -3.54
C ARG A 123 -6.27 -32.10 -4.90
N GLY A 124 -7.37 -32.84 -4.94
CA GLY A 124 -8.12 -33.13 -6.17
C GLY A 124 -8.64 -31.87 -6.85
N ALA A 125 -9.16 -30.89 -6.10
CA ALA A 125 -9.60 -29.61 -6.67
C ALA A 125 -8.46 -28.80 -7.31
N LEU A 126 -7.26 -28.87 -6.74
CA LEU A 126 -6.07 -28.25 -7.31
C LEU A 126 -5.55 -29.01 -8.55
N ASP A 127 -5.61 -30.34 -8.49
CA ASP A 127 -5.22 -31.23 -9.58
C ASP A 127 -6.11 -31.02 -10.82
N GLU A 128 -7.43 -30.86 -10.62
CA GLU A 128 -8.37 -30.47 -11.70
C GLU A 128 -7.95 -29.17 -12.41
N ARG A 129 -7.42 -28.19 -11.67
CA ARG A 129 -6.91 -26.93 -12.26
C ARG A 129 -5.58 -27.10 -12.96
N SER A 130 -4.86 -28.19 -12.70
CA SER A 130 -3.54 -28.45 -13.24
C SER A 130 -3.56 -28.95 -14.69
N PHE A 131 -4.70 -29.52 -15.12
CA PHE A 131 -4.93 -30.10 -16.46
C PHE A 131 -5.21 -29.09 -17.57
N VAL A 132 -5.32 -27.79 -17.26
CA VAL A 132 -5.49 -26.78 -18.33
C VAL A 132 -4.30 -26.79 -19.27
N SER A 133 -4.57 -26.60 -20.57
CA SER A 133 -3.50 -26.50 -21.56
C SER A 133 -2.63 -25.26 -21.26
N PRO A 134 -1.30 -25.32 -21.45
CA PRO A 134 -0.42 -24.16 -21.36
C PRO A 134 -0.91 -22.95 -22.17
N SER A 135 -1.58 -23.18 -23.31
CA SER A 135 -2.15 -22.12 -24.16
C SER A 135 -3.35 -21.39 -23.56
N GLU A 136 -3.98 -21.96 -22.52
CA GLU A 136 -5.12 -21.36 -21.81
C GLU A 136 -4.67 -20.38 -20.72
N VAL A 137 -3.39 -20.42 -20.33
CA VAL A 137 -2.78 -19.47 -19.39
C VAL A 137 -2.53 -18.14 -20.13
N LYS A 138 -3.54 -17.27 -20.13
CA LYS A 138 -3.49 -16.00 -20.86
C LYS A 138 -2.87 -14.89 -20.02
N VAL A 139 -1.77 -14.32 -20.50
CA VAL A 139 -1.12 -13.15 -19.89
C VAL A 139 -1.44 -11.88 -20.70
N ALA A 140 -1.69 -10.76 -20.02
CA ALA A 140 -1.93 -9.47 -20.67
C ALA A 140 -0.69 -8.97 -21.45
N SER A 141 -0.94 -8.21 -22.53
CA SER A 141 0.12 -7.65 -23.40
C SER A 141 0.63 -6.28 -22.93
N THR A 142 -0.18 -5.52 -22.19
CA THR A 142 0.14 -4.18 -21.66
C THR A 142 -0.45 -4.00 -20.25
N ALA A 143 0.07 -3.05 -19.48
CA ALA A 143 -0.41 -2.72 -18.12
C ALA A 143 -1.70 -1.87 -18.12
N SER A 144 -2.26 -1.50 -19.28
CA SER A 144 -3.51 -0.72 -19.32
C SER A 144 -4.67 -1.56 -18.81
N ALA A 145 -5.59 -0.90 -18.10
CA ALA A 145 -6.72 -1.52 -17.41
C ALA A 145 -7.51 -2.47 -18.32
N SER A 146 -7.16 -3.75 -18.28
CA SER A 146 -7.93 -4.80 -18.92
C SER A 146 -9.30 -4.80 -18.25
N ASN A 147 -10.38 -4.74 -19.05
CA ASN A 147 -11.74 -4.96 -18.56
C ASN A 147 -11.74 -6.11 -17.55
N SER A 148 -12.10 -5.79 -16.30
CA SER A 148 -11.93 -6.61 -15.08
C SER A 148 -12.73 -7.92 -15.05
N SER A 149 -13.28 -8.35 -16.19
CA SER A 149 -14.03 -9.59 -16.35
C SER A 149 -13.21 -10.72 -16.98
N GLN A 150 -12.04 -10.45 -17.56
CA GLN A 150 -11.22 -11.50 -18.17
C GLN A 150 -10.22 -12.08 -17.16
N ARG A 151 -10.23 -13.41 -16.99
CA ARG A 151 -9.24 -14.17 -16.19
C ARG A 151 -7.88 -14.16 -16.90
N ARG A 152 -7.20 -13.02 -16.88
CA ARG A 152 -5.84 -12.85 -17.42
C ARG A 152 -4.86 -12.57 -16.28
N LEU A 153 -3.64 -13.03 -16.48
CA LEU A 153 -2.52 -12.73 -15.60
C LEU A 153 -1.88 -11.38 -15.96
N PRO A 154 -1.32 -10.67 -14.97
CA PRO A 154 -0.42 -9.54 -15.21
C PRO A 154 0.83 -9.95 -16.03
N PRO A 155 1.44 -9.02 -16.81
CA PRO A 155 2.59 -9.31 -17.68
C PRO A 155 3.76 -10.05 -17.00
N GLY A 156 4.07 -9.72 -15.75
CA GLY A 156 5.18 -10.31 -14.97
C GLY A 156 5.08 -11.81 -14.70
N PHE A 157 3.93 -12.46 -14.96
CA PHE A 157 3.76 -13.90 -14.75
C PHE A 157 4.18 -14.77 -15.96
N LYS A 158 4.62 -14.18 -17.08
CA LYS A 158 5.11 -14.94 -18.27
C LYS A 158 6.38 -15.77 -18.00
N VAL A 159 7.07 -15.49 -16.89
CA VAL A 159 8.40 -16.02 -16.57
C VAL A 159 8.39 -17.47 -16.07
N PHE A 160 7.21 -17.96 -15.69
CA PHE A 160 7.00 -19.29 -15.12
C PHE A 160 6.91 -20.40 -16.18
N ASN A 161 7.46 -21.57 -15.84
CA ASN A 161 7.40 -22.78 -16.62
C ASN A 161 6.03 -23.46 -16.48
N VAL A 162 5.13 -23.12 -17.40
CA VAL A 162 3.78 -23.70 -17.48
C VAL A 162 3.75 -25.18 -17.90
N ALA A 163 4.89 -25.84 -18.14
CA ALA A 163 4.93 -27.28 -18.35
C ALA A 163 4.57 -28.06 -17.07
N ARG A 164 4.90 -27.50 -15.90
CA ARG A 164 4.55 -28.12 -14.61
C ARG A 164 3.06 -27.90 -14.27
N PRO A 165 2.32 -28.96 -13.93
CA PRO A 165 0.90 -28.85 -13.61
C PRO A 165 0.63 -27.95 -12.40
N GLU A 166 1.49 -27.99 -11.38
CA GLU A 166 1.29 -27.22 -10.15
C GLU A 166 1.49 -25.72 -10.36
N VAL A 167 2.39 -25.35 -11.28
CA VAL A 167 2.57 -23.96 -11.71
C VAL A 167 1.29 -23.47 -12.38
N ARG A 168 0.70 -24.28 -13.27
CA ARG A 168 -0.56 -23.91 -13.95
C ARG A 168 -1.69 -23.69 -12.96
N SER A 169 -1.86 -24.58 -11.97
CA SER A 169 -2.93 -24.42 -10.99
C SER A 169 -2.75 -23.16 -10.13
N LEU A 170 -1.53 -22.79 -9.73
CA LEU A 170 -1.28 -21.52 -9.01
C LEU A 170 -1.62 -20.31 -9.88
N LEU A 171 -1.15 -20.29 -11.12
CA LEU A 171 -1.40 -19.21 -12.07
C LEU A 171 -2.90 -19.04 -12.36
N MET A 172 -3.67 -20.13 -12.42
CA MET A 172 -5.12 -20.05 -12.52
C MET A 172 -5.77 -19.40 -11.30
N LEU A 173 -5.32 -19.75 -10.08
CA LEU A 173 -5.83 -19.13 -8.86
C LEU A 173 -5.58 -17.61 -8.89
N ILE A 174 -4.39 -17.18 -9.33
CA ILE A 174 -4.03 -15.76 -9.49
C ILE A 174 -4.94 -15.08 -10.52
N ALA A 175 -5.15 -15.70 -11.68
CA ALA A 175 -6.02 -15.15 -12.72
C ALA A 175 -7.49 -15.01 -12.26
N ILE A 176 -7.96 -15.92 -11.42
CA ILE A 176 -9.31 -15.86 -10.82
C ILE A 176 -9.40 -14.71 -9.81
N VAL A 177 -8.41 -14.54 -8.93
CA VAL A 177 -8.37 -13.43 -7.97
C VAL A 177 -8.32 -12.08 -8.71
N ASN A 178 -7.53 -11.98 -9.78
CA ASN A 178 -7.38 -10.75 -10.56
C ASN A 178 -8.69 -10.31 -11.25
N ALA A 179 -9.55 -11.25 -11.64
CA ALA A 179 -10.84 -10.96 -12.28
C ALA A 179 -11.98 -10.75 -11.26
N PHE A 180 -11.71 -10.79 -9.96
CA PHE A 180 -12.75 -10.75 -8.93
C PHE A 180 -13.22 -9.33 -8.61
N LYS A 181 -14.54 -9.17 -8.44
CA LYS A 181 -15.16 -7.90 -8.04
C LYS A 181 -15.67 -7.97 -6.59
N PRO A 182 -15.25 -7.05 -5.69
CA PRO A 182 -15.59 -7.13 -4.26
C PRO A 182 -17.08 -7.06 -3.91
N ASN A 183 -17.93 -6.52 -4.79
CA ASN A 183 -19.31 -6.12 -4.47
C ASN A 183 -20.38 -7.18 -4.82
N ASP A 184 -20.01 -8.40 -5.22
CA ASP A 184 -20.96 -9.43 -5.69
C ASP A 184 -21.13 -10.58 -4.68
N LEU A 185 -22.28 -10.59 -3.98
CA LEU A 185 -22.67 -11.63 -3.00
C LEU A 185 -22.73 -13.03 -3.60
N SER A 186 -23.14 -13.15 -4.87
CA SER A 186 -23.32 -14.45 -5.52
C SER A 186 -21.99 -15.22 -5.65
N MET A 187 -20.88 -14.49 -5.52
CA MET A 187 -19.52 -15.01 -5.64
C MET A 187 -18.92 -15.50 -4.31
N MET A 188 -19.58 -15.28 -3.16
CA MET A 188 -19.09 -15.72 -1.83
C MET A 188 -18.79 -17.22 -1.73
N PRO A 189 -19.65 -18.13 -2.23
CA PRO A 189 -19.34 -19.56 -2.39
C PRO A 189 -18.03 -19.85 -3.12
N ALA A 190 -17.86 -19.23 -4.30
CA ALA A 190 -16.68 -19.40 -5.12
C ALA A 190 -15.44 -18.81 -4.42
N ARG A 191 -15.63 -17.74 -3.65
CA ARG A 191 -14.56 -17.07 -2.89
C ARG A 191 -14.05 -17.92 -1.74
N ARG A 192 -14.96 -18.54 -0.97
CA ARG A 192 -14.61 -19.48 0.09
C ARG A 192 -13.83 -20.66 -0.48
N LYS A 193 -14.32 -21.26 -1.55
CA LYS A 193 -13.63 -22.34 -2.27
C LYS A 193 -12.23 -21.91 -2.73
N LEU A 194 -12.11 -20.73 -3.34
CA LEU A 194 -10.84 -20.16 -3.78
C LEU A 194 -9.86 -19.96 -2.61
N GLY A 195 -10.33 -19.50 -1.46
CA GLY A 195 -9.50 -19.35 -0.26
C GLY A 195 -8.93 -20.69 0.25
N LEU A 196 -9.76 -21.75 0.26
CA LEU A 196 -9.32 -23.10 0.63
C LEU A 196 -8.25 -23.62 -0.34
N GLU A 197 -8.45 -23.43 -1.64
CA GLU A 197 -7.49 -23.90 -2.66
C GLU A 197 -6.17 -23.12 -2.61
N ILE A 198 -6.21 -21.80 -2.43
CA ILE A 198 -4.99 -20.97 -2.26
C ILE A 198 -4.19 -21.45 -1.04
N LEU A 199 -4.87 -21.70 0.08
CA LEU A 199 -4.26 -22.21 1.30
C LEU A 199 -3.85 -23.68 1.22
N ALA A 200 -4.46 -24.50 0.36
CA ALA A 200 -4.08 -25.90 0.16
C ALA A 200 -2.98 -26.10 -0.89
N TRP A 201 -2.73 -25.12 -1.76
CA TRP A 201 -1.77 -25.28 -2.85
C TRP A 201 -0.39 -25.68 -2.34
N SER A 202 0.24 -26.66 -2.98
CA SER A 202 1.63 -27.04 -2.74
C SER A 202 2.32 -27.28 -4.09
N PRO A 203 3.66 -27.19 -4.18
CA PRO A 203 4.39 -27.52 -5.41
C PRO A 203 4.34 -29.02 -5.77
N THR A 204 3.69 -29.85 -4.95
CA THR A 204 3.64 -31.32 -5.09
C THR A 204 2.22 -31.90 -5.03
N HIS A 205 1.18 -31.06 -5.14
CA HIS A 205 -0.21 -31.52 -4.96
C HIS A 205 -0.68 -32.53 -6.02
N THR A 206 -0.04 -32.63 -7.17
CA THR A 206 -0.38 -33.70 -8.14
C THR A 206 0.07 -35.09 -7.66
N ILE A 207 1.01 -35.14 -6.70
CA ILE A 207 1.60 -36.38 -6.18
C ILE A 207 0.96 -36.77 -4.84
N SER A 208 0.82 -35.81 -3.92
CA SER A 208 0.31 -36.05 -2.57
C SER A 208 -0.35 -34.82 -1.97
N ALA A 209 -1.28 -35.01 -1.03
CA ALA A 209 -1.81 -33.91 -0.24
C ALA A 209 -0.79 -33.33 0.76
N GLY A 210 0.26 -34.11 1.07
CA GLY A 210 1.40 -33.66 1.88
C GLY A 210 2.58 -33.16 1.03
N PRO A 211 3.58 -32.53 1.66
CA PRO A 211 4.81 -32.13 0.98
C PRO A 211 5.62 -33.37 0.59
N VAL A 212 6.24 -33.33 -0.59
CA VAL A 212 7.03 -34.44 -1.13
C VAL A 212 8.45 -33.94 -1.42
N PRO A 213 9.42 -34.11 -0.49
CA PRO A 213 10.73 -33.46 -0.56
C PRO A 213 11.48 -33.70 -1.88
N TRP A 214 11.55 -34.95 -2.35
CA TRP A 214 12.24 -35.28 -3.61
C TRP A 214 11.61 -34.58 -4.83
N ALA A 215 10.30 -34.30 -4.80
CA ALA A 215 9.61 -33.63 -5.88
C ALA A 215 9.87 -32.11 -5.83
N GLU A 216 9.96 -31.52 -4.64
CA GLU A 216 10.39 -30.12 -4.46
C GLU A 216 11.86 -29.92 -4.85
N GLU A 217 12.74 -30.86 -4.49
CA GLU A 217 14.15 -30.87 -4.91
C GLU A 217 14.29 -30.93 -6.43
N SER A 218 13.32 -31.52 -7.14
CA SER A 218 13.31 -31.59 -8.61
C SER A 218 13.00 -30.25 -9.30
N TYR A 219 12.54 -29.23 -8.57
CA TYR A 219 12.28 -27.91 -9.13
C TYR A 219 13.58 -27.15 -9.43
N ASP A 220 13.50 -26.23 -10.39
CA ASP A 220 14.39 -25.08 -10.38
C ASP A 220 14.14 -24.30 -9.08
N GLN A 221 15.16 -24.22 -8.23
CA GLN A 221 14.98 -23.72 -6.86
C GLN A 221 14.60 -22.22 -6.83
N LEU A 222 15.01 -21.45 -7.85
CA LEU A 222 14.60 -20.06 -8.01
C LEU A 222 13.13 -19.95 -8.39
N GLU A 223 12.66 -20.78 -9.33
CA GLU A 223 11.25 -20.86 -9.70
C GLU A 223 10.38 -21.30 -8.52
N LEU A 224 10.79 -22.32 -7.76
CA LEU A 224 10.06 -22.78 -6.58
C LEU A 224 9.92 -21.67 -5.53
N ASN A 225 11.03 -20.98 -5.24
CA ASN A 225 11.03 -19.82 -4.34
C ASN A 225 10.13 -18.68 -4.86
N ALA A 226 10.13 -18.42 -6.18
CA ALA A 226 9.25 -17.43 -6.81
C ALA A 226 7.75 -17.82 -6.72
N LEU A 227 7.41 -19.10 -6.86
CA LEU A 227 6.04 -19.61 -6.66
C LEU A 227 5.58 -19.40 -5.21
N TYR A 228 6.47 -19.64 -4.25
CA TYR A 228 6.18 -19.38 -2.84
C TYR A 228 5.93 -17.90 -2.54
N HIS A 229 6.69 -16.99 -3.16
CA HIS A 229 6.43 -15.54 -3.10
C HIS A 229 5.07 -15.17 -3.70
N ALA A 230 4.78 -15.65 -4.91
CA ALA A 230 3.50 -15.40 -5.58
C ALA A 230 2.31 -15.88 -4.73
N ARG A 231 2.44 -17.06 -4.14
CA ARG A 231 1.42 -17.63 -3.26
C ARG A 231 1.25 -16.85 -1.97
N ALA A 232 2.33 -16.45 -1.31
CA ALA A 232 2.27 -15.67 -0.08
C ALA A 232 1.54 -14.33 -0.30
N ALA A 233 1.84 -13.65 -1.41
CA ALA A 233 1.12 -12.46 -1.83
C ALA A 233 -0.35 -12.75 -2.16
N LEU A 234 -0.63 -13.86 -2.84
CA LEU A 234 -1.98 -14.28 -3.20
C LEU A 234 -2.86 -14.54 -1.98
N ILE A 235 -2.36 -15.21 -0.94
CA ILE A 235 -3.06 -15.39 0.36
C ILE A 235 -3.47 -14.02 0.91
N SER A 236 -2.55 -13.06 0.89
CA SER A 236 -2.74 -11.75 1.50
C SER A 236 -3.74 -10.87 0.72
N ILE A 237 -3.61 -10.85 -0.62
CA ILE A 237 -4.55 -10.18 -1.52
C ILE A 237 -5.94 -10.82 -1.37
N ASN A 238 -6.00 -12.15 -1.34
CA ASN A 238 -7.27 -12.87 -1.22
C ASN A 238 -7.98 -12.53 0.10
N GLY A 239 -7.26 -12.51 1.22
CA GLY A 239 -7.79 -12.15 2.53
C GLY A 239 -8.24 -10.69 2.60
N THR A 240 -7.50 -9.75 2.00
CA THR A 240 -7.86 -8.33 1.98
C THR A 240 -9.15 -8.08 1.21
N ILE A 241 -9.26 -8.66 0.01
CA ILE A 241 -10.50 -8.56 -0.79
C ILE A 241 -11.64 -9.30 -0.06
N TYR A 242 -11.37 -10.44 0.59
CA TYR A 242 -12.40 -11.16 1.36
C TYR A 242 -12.98 -10.30 2.49
N ARG A 243 -12.11 -9.63 3.28
CA ARG A 243 -12.54 -8.66 4.28
C ARG A 243 -13.39 -7.55 3.66
N LYS A 244 -12.90 -6.92 2.58
CA LYS A 244 -13.64 -5.84 1.90
C LYS A 244 -15.01 -6.28 1.41
N THR A 245 -15.12 -7.51 0.91
CA THR A 245 -16.39 -8.12 0.51
C THR A 245 -17.32 -8.31 1.72
N LEU A 246 -16.84 -8.84 2.85
CA LEU A 246 -17.64 -8.96 4.07
C LEU A 246 -18.13 -7.60 4.58
N ASP A 247 -17.24 -6.59 4.60
CA ASP A 247 -17.56 -5.23 5.05
C ASP A 247 -18.63 -4.58 4.17
N THR A 248 -18.45 -4.68 2.85
CA THR A 248 -19.36 -4.10 1.84
C THR A 248 -20.75 -4.74 1.94
N LEU A 249 -20.80 -6.02 2.27
CA LEU A 249 -22.03 -6.81 2.33
C LEU A 249 -22.59 -6.91 3.75
N LYS A 250 -21.95 -6.24 4.72
CA LYS A 250 -22.33 -6.22 6.14
C LYS A 250 -22.49 -7.62 6.74
N ILE A 251 -21.67 -8.57 6.29
CA ILE A 251 -21.64 -9.93 6.83
C ILE A 251 -20.67 -9.95 8.01
N ALA A 252 -21.12 -10.48 9.16
CA ALA A 252 -20.29 -10.61 10.34
C ALA A 252 -19.02 -11.42 10.03
N MET A 253 -17.86 -10.89 10.42
CA MET A 253 -16.59 -11.59 10.28
C MET A 253 -16.55 -12.80 11.21
N MET A 254 -15.95 -13.88 10.72
CA MET A 254 -15.78 -15.10 11.49
C MET A 254 -14.56 -15.07 12.41
N PHE A 255 -13.57 -14.23 12.08
CA PHE A 255 -12.36 -13.98 12.87
C PHE A 255 -11.73 -12.64 12.44
N GLN A 256 -10.77 -12.15 13.22
CA GLN A 256 -10.03 -10.92 12.92
C GLN A 256 -9.08 -11.13 11.73
N ILE A 257 -9.57 -10.88 10.51
CA ILE A 257 -8.82 -11.12 9.26
C ILE A 257 -7.51 -10.32 9.22
N GLN A 258 -7.49 -9.07 9.70
CA GLN A 258 -6.26 -8.27 9.70
C GLN A 258 -5.17 -8.91 10.56
N THR A 259 -5.51 -9.36 11.78
CA THR A 259 -4.55 -10.05 12.65
C THR A 259 -3.97 -11.30 11.99
N ALA A 260 -4.81 -12.10 11.32
CA ALA A 260 -4.33 -13.26 10.58
C ALA A 260 -3.41 -12.89 9.41
N LEU A 261 -3.71 -11.79 8.71
CA LEU A 261 -2.86 -11.26 7.64
C LEU A 261 -1.51 -10.76 8.17
N ASP A 262 -1.49 -10.07 9.31
CA ASP A 262 -0.26 -9.58 9.94
C ASP A 262 0.65 -10.75 10.32
N VAL A 263 0.08 -11.76 10.98
CA VAL A 263 0.79 -12.99 11.38
C VAL A 263 1.31 -13.76 10.16
N HIS A 264 0.51 -13.88 9.10
CA HIS A 264 0.95 -14.48 7.83
C HIS A 264 2.12 -13.70 7.21
N CYS A 265 2.01 -12.37 7.14
CA CYS A 265 3.05 -11.53 6.57
C CYS A 265 4.34 -11.56 7.39
N VAL A 266 4.28 -11.69 8.73
CA VAL A 266 5.45 -11.95 9.59
C VAL A 266 6.02 -13.35 9.29
N SER A 267 5.16 -14.37 9.23
CA SER A 267 5.60 -15.75 8.97
C SER A 267 6.33 -15.89 7.65
N CYS A 268 5.94 -15.14 6.63
CA CYS A 268 6.58 -15.14 5.32
C CYS A 268 7.93 -14.41 5.29
N GLN A 269 8.46 -13.85 6.38
CA GLN A 269 9.77 -13.16 6.37
C GLN A 269 10.94 -14.07 5.93
N HIS A 270 10.83 -15.38 6.12
CA HIS A 270 11.84 -16.35 5.70
C HIS A 270 12.00 -16.48 4.17
N LEU A 271 11.03 -16.02 3.36
CA LEU A 271 11.13 -16.18 1.90
C LEU A 271 12.39 -15.47 1.41
N ASN A 272 13.28 -16.23 0.76
CA ASN A 272 14.59 -15.76 0.33
C ASN A 272 14.46 -14.89 -0.92
N THR A 273 13.99 -13.65 -0.74
CA THR A 273 13.77 -12.74 -1.86
C THR A 273 15.08 -12.35 -2.53
N ASP A 274 16.18 -12.28 -1.76
CA ASP A 274 17.51 -11.93 -2.27
C ASP A 274 17.99 -12.90 -3.35
N ALA A 275 17.70 -14.19 -3.22
CA ALA A 275 18.02 -15.18 -4.24
C ALA A 275 17.31 -14.95 -5.59
N LEU A 276 16.20 -14.21 -5.61
CA LEU A 276 15.42 -13.94 -6.83
C LEU A 276 15.86 -12.67 -7.56
N LEU A 277 16.70 -11.85 -6.94
CA LEU A 277 17.12 -10.56 -7.50
C LEU A 277 18.17 -10.76 -8.59
N GLY A 278 18.07 -10.02 -9.71
CA GLY A 278 18.92 -10.23 -10.88
C GLY A 278 18.54 -11.49 -11.69
N THR A 279 17.42 -12.14 -11.36
CA THR A 279 16.86 -13.27 -12.12
C THR A 279 15.62 -12.82 -12.89
N LYS A 280 15.10 -13.67 -13.77
CA LYS A 280 13.80 -13.41 -14.44
C LYS A 280 12.61 -13.29 -13.48
N PHE A 281 12.74 -13.65 -12.20
CA PHE A 281 11.69 -13.58 -11.19
C PHE A 281 11.72 -12.31 -10.34
N GLU A 282 12.65 -11.41 -10.61
CA GLU A 282 12.97 -10.28 -9.72
C GLU A 282 11.79 -9.30 -9.53
N GLU A 283 11.05 -9.01 -10.61
CA GLU A 283 9.88 -8.13 -10.57
C GLU A 283 8.74 -8.75 -9.73
N LEU A 284 8.51 -10.06 -9.90
CA LEU A 284 7.53 -10.78 -9.10
C LEU A 284 7.94 -10.81 -7.61
N ALA A 285 9.22 -11.05 -7.34
CA ALA A 285 9.76 -11.09 -5.99
C ALA A 285 9.55 -9.74 -5.29
N PHE A 286 9.83 -8.64 -5.99
CA PHE A 286 9.58 -7.27 -5.54
C PHE A 286 8.10 -7.04 -5.20
N TRP A 287 7.19 -7.25 -6.16
CA TRP A 287 5.77 -6.96 -5.96
C TRP A 287 5.12 -7.86 -4.91
N SER A 288 5.56 -9.12 -4.83
CA SER A 288 5.09 -10.03 -3.80
C SER A 288 5.50 -9.54 -2.41
N ARG A 289 6.75 -9.09 -2.26
CA ARG A 289 7.23 -8.54 -0.98
C ARG A 289 6.63 -7.19 -0.64
N PHE A 290 6.50 -6.31 -1.62
CA PHE A 290 5.82 -5.04 -1.45
C PHE A 290 4.39 -5.24 -0.94
N THR A 291 3.65 -6.17 -1.56
CA THR A 291 2.29 -6.54 -1.14
C THR A 291 2.25 -7.02 0.31
N LEU A 292 3.14 -7.93 0.70
CA LEU A 292 3.21 -8.45 2.07
C LEU A 292 3.54 -7.35 3.08
N CYS A 293 4.43 -6.41 2.74
CA CYS A 293 4.77 -5.30 3.63
C CYS A 293 3.60 -4.31 3.76
N ALA A 294 2.99 -3.91 2.64
CA ALA A 294 1.87 -2.98 2.61
C ALA A 294 0.65 -3.47 3.40
N ILE A 295 0.38 -4.79 3.39
CA ILE A 295 -0.75 -5.38 4.11
C ILE A 295 -0.49 -5.48 5.62
N SER A 296 0.75 -5.77 6.03
CA SER A 296 1.14 -5.95 7.44
C SER A 296 1.18 -4.67 8.28
N ARG A 297 1.23 -3.49 7.63
CA ARG A 297 1.34 -2.16 8.29
C ARG A 297 2.44 -2.07 9.37
N ASP A 298 3.50 -2.85 9.22
CA ASP A 298 4.59 -2.97 10.19
C ASP A 298 5.68 -1.92 9.89
N PRO A 299 5.95 -0.98 10.81
CA PRO A 299 6.86 0.15 10.59
C PRO A 299 8.34 -0.25 10.44
N ASP A 300 8.77 -1.44 10.87
CA ASP A 300 10.18 -1.87 10.78
C ASP A 300 10.53 -2.45 9.37
N ARG A 301 9.54 -2.61 8.49
CA ARG A 301 9.70 -3.24 7.16
C ARG A 301 10.25 -2.33 6.07
N ASP A 302 10.29 -1.03 6.34
CA ASP A 302 10.95 -0.04 5.48
C ASP A 302 12.41 -0.41 5.22
N GLY A 303 13.10 -0.97 6.21
CA GLY A 303 14.49 -1.42 6.07
C GLY A 303 14.66 -2.58 5.10
N TYR A 304 13.70 -3.50 5.04
CA TYR A 304 13.74 -4.65 4.13
C TYR A 304 13.42 -4.26 2.69
N ILE A 305 12.39 -3.43 2.49
CA ILE A 305 12.09 -2.84 1.18
C ILE A 305 13.30 -2.06 0.65
N LYS A 306 13.97 -1.27 1.51
CA LYS A 306 15.20 -0.55 1.14
C LYS A 306 16.33 -1.48 0.66
N ARG A 307 16.53 -2.63 1.30
CA ARG A 307 17.53 -3.63 0.87
C ARG A 307 17.16 -4.31 -0.46
N LEU A 308 15.88 -4.62 -0.66
CA LEU A 308 15.37 -5.18 -1.90
C LEU A 308 15.52 -4.24 -3.09
N LEU A 309 15.24 -2.95 -2.88
CA LEU A 309 15.52 -1.91 -3.87
C LEU A 309 17.01 -1.92 -4.26
N HIS A 310 17.90 -1.93 -3.27
CA HIS A 310 19.35 -1.95 -3.51
C HIS A 310 19.81 -3.17 -4.35
N ALA A 311 19.32 -4.36 -4.06
CA ALA A 311 19.79 -5.59 -4.71
C ALA A 311 19.15 -5.88 -6.09
N LEU A 312 18.01 -5.27 -6.44
CA LEU A 312 17.42 -5.30 -7.79
C LEU A 312 18.13 -4.42 -8.83
N ARG A 313 19.31 -3.94 -8.47
CA ARG A 313 19.96 -2.83 -9.17
C ARG A 313 19.02 -1.62 -9.40
N LEU A 314 18.06 -1.45 -8.50
CA LEU A 314 17.45 -0.15 -8.22
C LEU A 314 18.43 0.59 -7.29
N GLU A 315 19.68 0.69 -7.76
CA GLU A 315 20.91 1.05 -7.02
C GLU A 315 20.93 2.50 -6.57
N SER A 316 19.93 3.26 -6.99
CA SER A 316 19.72 4.60 -6.51
C SER A 316 18.26 4.81 -6.20
N TRP A 317 18.06 5.52 -5.10
CA TRP A 317 16.82 6.24 -4.88
C TRP A 317 16.45 7.10 -6.08
N GLU A 318 17.33 7.46 -7.02
CA GLU A 318 17.02 8.22 -8.24
C GLU A 318 16.05 7.50 -9.21
N LYS A 319 16.15 6.17 -9.37
CA LYS A 319 15.20 5.40 -10.19
C LYS A 319 13.85 5.16 -9.49
N VAL A 320 13.85 5.26 -8.15
CA VAL A 320 12.64 5.22 -7.32
C VAL A 320 12.05 6.63 -7.12
N LYS A 321 12.89 7.66 -6.98
CA LYS A 321 12.62 9.11 -6.78
C LYS A 321 12.25 9.81 -8.08
N GLY A 322 12.63 9.28 -9.24
CA GLY A 322 12.00 9.65 -10.51
C GLY A 322 10.48 9.44 -10.48
N HIS A 323 9.98 8.67 -9.50
CA HIS A 323 8.57 8.40 -9.28
C HIS A 323 8.08 8.62 -7.84
N ILE A 324 8.94 8.93 -6.87
CA ILE A 324 8.55 9.28 -5.49
C ILE A 324 8.87 10.75 -5.24
N LEU A 325 7.82 11.55 -5.38
CA LEU A 325 7.78 12.97 -5.06
C LEU A 325 7.21 13.12 -3.65
N LEU A 326 8.03 13.51 -2.66
CA LEU A 326 7.50 14.04 -1.40
C LEU A 326 7.17 15.51 -1.63
N LYS A 327 5.88 15.80 -1.83
CA LYS A 327 5.37 17.17 -1.90
C LYS A 327 4.68 17.48 -0.60
N GLU A 328 5.14 18.53 0.07
CA GLU A 328 4.51 19.02 1.28
C GLU A 328 4.69 20.54 1.40
N HIS A 329 3.85 21.20 2.20
CA HIS A 329 4.04 22.62 2.50
C HIS A 329 5.21 22.81 3.50
N ALA A 330 6.08 23.79 3.26
CA ALA A 330 7.28 24.01 4.09
C ALA A 330 6.97 24.22 5.59
N MET A 331 5.83 24.84 5.91
CA MET A 331 5.37 24.98 7.29
C MET A 331 5.06 23.63 7.97
N MET A 332 4.56 22.65 7.22
CA MET A 332 4.15 21.34 7.74
C MET A 332 5.34 20.43 8.06
N THR A 333 6.51 20.73 7.48
CA THR A 333 7.76 20.05 7.80
C THR A 333 8.50 20.70 8.96
N THR A 334 8.10 21.90 9.39
CA THR A 334 8.66 22.60 10.55
C THR A 334 7.99 22.11 11.83
N PRO A 335 8.71 21.83 12.94
CA PRO A 335 8.07 21.47 14.20
C PRO A 335 7.03 22.51 14.62
N LEU A 336 5.82 22.07 14.97
CA LEU A 336 4.68 22.96 15.17
C LEU A 336 4.94 24.06 16.22
N SER A 337 5.62 23.72 17.32
CA SER A 337 6.03 24.70 18.35
C SER A 337 6.96 25.79 17.79
N THR A 338 7.88 25.42 16.90
CA THR A 338 8.76 26.37 16.21
C THR A 338 7.97 27.23 15.25
N ALA A 339 7.05 26.64 14.48
CA ALA A 339 6.22 27.37 13.54
C ALA A 339 5.39 28.45 14.24
N PHE A 340 4.75 28.12 15.37
CA PHE A 340 4.01 29.09 16.19
C PHE A 340 4.92 30.19 16.74
N ALA A 341 6.08 29.85 17.27
CA ALA A 341 7.03 30.83 17.80
C ALA A 341 7.53 31.82 16.74
N ILE A 342 7.73 31.38 15.49
CA ILE A 342 8.11 32.23 14.36
C ILE A 342 7.00 33.23 14.05
N VAL A 343 5.75 32.76 13.84
CA VAL A 343 4.65 33.64 13.42
C VAL A 343 4.13 34.55 14.53
N ASP A 344 4.41 34.23 15.80
CA ASP A 344 4.09 35.08 16.95
C ASP A 344 5.22 36.06 17.28
N GLY A 345 6.30 36.09 16.49
CA GLY A 345 7.44 37.00 16.67
C GLY A 345 8.26 36.72 17.93
N GLN A 346 8.09 35.54 18.55
CA GLN A 346 8.82 35.12 19.76
C GLN A 346 10.21 34.57 19.45
N ARG A 347 10.53 34.37 18.16
CA ARG A 347 11.84 33.89 17.71
C ARG A 347 12.30 34.74 16.53
N THR A 348 13.44 35.39 16.66
CA THR A 348 14.19 35.97 15.53
C THR A 348 15.18 34.92 15.01
N ALA A 349 15.42 34.93 13.69
CA ALA A 349 16.21 33.94 12.97
C ALA A 349 17.58 33.68 13.60
N SER A 350 18.08 32.45 13.43
CA SER A 350 19.41 31.92 13.81
C SER A 350 19.62 31.44 15.26
N GLY A 351 19.10 30.25 15.57
CA GLY A 351 19.58 29.44 16.71
C GLY A 351 19.22 27.96 16.58
N PRO A 352 20.16 27.03 16.81
CA PRO A 352 19.92 25.59 16.63
C PRO A 352 18.75 25.11 17.49
N SER A 353 17.89 24.29 16.90
CA SER A 353 16.68 23.76 17.54
C SER A 353 17.04 22.66 18.53
N SER A 354 17.17 22.98 19.82
CA SER A 354 17.27 21.96 20.88
C SER A 354 15.89 21.39 21.25
N ALA A 355 15.12 20.93 20.28
CA ALA A 355 13.92 20.14 20.56
C ALA A 355 14.32 18.66 20.65
N ALA A 356 14.95 18.29 21.77
CA ALA A 356 15.18 16.90 22.14
C ALA A 356 13.84 16.28 22.53
N ILE A 357 13.23 15.53 21.61
CA ILE A 357 12.15 14.60 21.96
C ILE A 357 12.82 13.28 22.36
N HIS A 358 12.51 12.82 23.57
CA HIS A 358 13.12 11.67 24.23
C HIS A 358 13.18 10.41 23.36
N GLY A 359 14.39 9.85 23.20
CA GLY A 359 14.61 8.49 22.72
C GLY A 359 15.84 8.34 21.82
N THR A 360 16.98 8.00 22.42
CA THR A 360 18.15 7.30 21.84
C THR A 360 18.81 7.87 20.56
N HIS A 361 20.06 8.33 20.72
CA HIS A 361 21.02 8.80 19.70
C HIS A 361 20.59 10.06 18.90
N SER A 362 20.70 11.23 19.54
CA SER A 362 20.65 12.51 18.83
C SER A 362 21.88 12.69 17.96
N GLU A 363 21.79 12.33 16.67
CA GLU A 363 22.50 13.12 15.66
C GLU A 363 22.03 14.57 15.82
N LEU A 364 22.96 15.53 15.89
CA LEU A 364 22.64 16.94 16.06
C LEU A 364 21.84 17.44 14.84
N ARG A 365 20.53 17.65 15.01
CA ARG A 365 19.67 18.27 13.98
C ARG A 365 19.88 19.77 13.97
N THR A 366 20.34 20.31 12.84
CA THR A 366 20.57 21.76 12.66
C THR A 366 19.57 22.39 11.69
N ASN A 367 18.91 21.58 10.86
CA ASN A 367 17.91 22.06 9.93
C ASN A 367 16.59 22.44 10.65
N PRO A 368 15.78 23.35 10.09
CA PRO A 368 14.55 23.83 10.74
C PRO A 368 13.37 22.84 10.66
N THR A 369 13.53 21.65 10.07
CA THR A 369 12.46 20.67 9.84
C THR A 369 12.40 19.58 10.92
N ILE A 370 11.39 18.73 10.83
CA ILE A 370 11.24 17.51 11.65
C ILE A 370 12.23 16.41 11.26
N PHE A 371 12.80 16.47 10.05
CA PHE A 371 13.69 15.43 9.52
C PHE A 371 15.13 15.59 10.05
N SER A 372 15.88 14.49 10.07
CA SER A 372 17.32 14.54 10.38
C SER A 372 18.10 15.27 9.27
N ASP A 373 19.23 15.86 9.62
CA ASP A 373 20.13 16.49 8.64
C ASP A 373 20.56 15.47 7.56
N THR A 374 20.86 14.24 7.98
CA THR A 374 21.20 13.11 7.10
C THR A 374 20.09 12.82 6.08
N GLN A 375 18.82 12.84 6.50
CA GLN A 375 17.68 12.66 5.59
C GLN A 375 17.55 13.83 4.61
N MET A 376 17.61 15.07 5.10
CA MET A 376 17.51 16.27 4.27
C MET A 376 18.59 16.29 3.19
N LEU A 377 19.85 16.04 3.56
CA LEU A 377 20.98 15.99 2.61
C LEU A 377 20.89 14.82 1.61
N SER A 378 20.11 13.77 1.92
CA SER A 378 19.89 12.66 1.00
C SER A 378 18.87 12.98 -0.11
N TRP A 379 18.17 14.11 -0.05
CA TRP A 379 17.11 14.49 -0.99
C TRP A 379 17.59 15.51 -2.03
N GLN A 380 16.88 15.60 -3.16
CA GLN A 380 17.03 16.70 -4.12
C GLN A 380 15.96 17.74 -3.79
N PRO A 381 16.31 18.85 -3.11
CA PRO A 381 15.31 19.83 -2.70
C PRO A 381 14.80 20.62 -3.91
N LEU A 382 13.47 20.72 -4.01
CA LEU A 382 12.76 21.52 -5.02
C LEU A 382 11.78 22.45 -4.31
N PHE A 383 11.97 23.75 -4.51
CA PHE A 383 11.12 24.80 -3.96
C PHE A 383 10.28 25.40 -5.09
N LEU A 384 8.98 25.11 -5.09
CA LEU A 384 8.02 25.82 -5.93
C LEU A 384 7.50 27.03 -5.15
N ILE A 385 7.89 28.23 -5.57
CA ILE A 385 7.44 29.50 -5.01
C ILE A 385 6.41 30.12 -5.95
N ARG A 386 5.56 31.00 -5.41
CA ARG A 386 4.58 31.76 -6.17
C ARG A 386 4.44 33.13 -5.56
N HIS A 387 4.22 34.15 -6.38
CA HIS A 387 4.05 35.52 -5.92
C HIS A 387 2.97 35.63 -4.82
N PRO A 388 3.25 36.29 -3.68
CA PRO A 388 2.31 36.44 -2.55
C PRO A 388 0.91 36.92 -2.95
N LEU A 389 0.83 37.94 -3.83
CA LEU A 389 -0.40 38.41 -4.48
C LEU A 389 -1.35 37.30 -4.95
N ALA A 390 -0.79 36.30 -5.63
CA ALA A 390 -1.59 35.22 -6.19
C ALA A 390 -1.87 34.12 -5.16
N VAL A 391 -0.88 33.70 -4.39
CA VAL A 391 -1.03 32.52 -3.53
C VAL A 391 -1.88 32.79 -2.28
N PHE A 392 -1.78 33.97 -1.65
CA PHE A 392 -2.53 34.27 -0.42
C PHE A 392 -4.02 34.44 -0.69
N SER A 393 -4.37 35.19 -1.73
CA SER A 393 -5.77 35.34 -2.14
C SER A 393 -6.35 34.04 -2.68
N SER A 394 -5.56 33.22 -3.38
CA SER A 394 -5.99 31.89 -3.84
C SER A 394 -6.27 30.94 -2.67
N TRP A 395 -5.40 30.89 -1.66
CA TRP A 395 -5.61 30.07 -0.46
C TRP A 395 -6.86 30.52 0.30
N TYR A 396 -7.03 31.83 0.51
CA TYR A 396 -8.19 32.36 1.24
C TYR A 396 -9.51 32.01 0.53
N ARG A 397 -9.56 32.11 -0.81
CA ARG A 397 -10.72 31.67 -1.61
C ARG A 397 -10.99 30.17 -1.48
N ALA A 398 -9.94 29.34 -1.47
CA ALA A 398 -10.07 27.89 -1.38
C ALA A 398 -10.68 27.45 -0.02
N GLU A 399 -10.23 28.06 1.07
CA GLU A 399 -10.80 27.81 2.41
C GLU A 399 -12.29 28.17 2.48
N GLY A 400 -12.70 29.23 1.79
CA GLY A 400 -14.11 29.62 1.65
C GLY A 400 -14.73 29.98 3.01
N ARG A 401 -15.88 29.39 3.35
CA ARG A 401 -16.57 29.66 4.63
C ARG A 401 -15.77 29.20 5.86
N LEU A 402 -14.83 28.28 5.69
CA LEU A 402 -13.98 27.76 6.75
C LEU A 402 -12.67 28.54 6.89
N ALA A 403 -12.51 29.62 6.11
CA ALA A 403 -11.31 30.44 6.17
C ALA A 403 -11.11 30.99 7.60
N PRO A 404 -9.96 30.71 8.23
CA PRO A 404 -9.65 31.25 9.54
C PRO A 404 -9.53 32.78 9.48
N ASP A 405 -9.65 33.43 10.64
CA ASP A 405 -9.32 34.85 10.73
C ASP A 405 -7.85 35.07 10.33
N LEU A 406 -7.60 36.09 9.51
CA LEU A 406 -6.27 36.44 8.99
C LEU A 406 -5.29 36.86 10.09
N ASP A 407 -5.79 37.18 11.30
CA ASP A 407 -4.99 37.48 12.48
C ASP A 407 -4.64 36.24 13.32
N THR A 408 -5.10 35.04 12.94
CA THR A 408 -4.68 33.81 13.61
C THR A 408 -3.25 33.43 13.21
N ALA A 409 -2.55 32.75 14.13
CA ALA A 409 -1.24 32.18 13.83
C ALA A 409 -1.29 31.16 12.68
N ILE A 410 -2.39 30.41 12.55
CA ILE A 410 -2.59 29.48 11.44
C ILE A 410 -2.59 30.22 10.09
N SER A 411 -3.38 31.29 9.95
CA SER A 411 -3.39 32.12 8.74
C SER A 411 -2.01 32.68 8.43
N ARG A 412 -1.29 33.17 9.45
CA ARG A 412 0.08 33.68 9.28
C ARG A 412 1.02 32.61 8.73
N MET A 413 0.93 31.37 9.19
CA MET A 413 1.79 30.29 8.69
C MET A 413 1.55 29.98 7.21
N TYR A 414 0.29 30.05 6.75
CA TYR A 414 -0.05 29.86 5.33
C TYR A 414 0.24 31.10 4.45
N MET A 415 0.48 32.26 5.06
CA MET A 415 0.68 33.55 4.38
C MET A 415 2.08 34.13 4.59
N THR A 416 3.10 33.28 4.50
CA THR A 416 4.51 33.68 4.56
C THR A 416 5.36 32.75 3.69
N LEU A 417 6.52 33.24 3.24
CA LEU A 417 7.53 32.44 2.53
C LEU A 417 8.75 32.14 3.42
N HIS A 418 8.68 32.52 4.69
CA HIS A 418 9.76 32.40 5.66
C HIS A 418 10.26 30.96 5.82
N PHE A 419 9.34 29.99 5.87
CA PHE A 419 9.70 28.57 6.03
C PHE A 419 10.50 28.05 4.83
N GLN A 420 10.14 28.45 3.62
CA GLN A 420 10.87 28.10 2.40
C GLN A 420 12.28 28.71 2.43
N ARG A 421 12.39 29.98 2.84
CA ARG A 421 13.66 30.69 2.99
C ARG A 421 14.58 30.01 4.01
N GLU A 422 14.10 29.73 5.22
CA GLU A 422 14.92 29.10 6.27
C GLU A 422 15.46 27.73 5.84
N ILE A 423 14.64 26.92 5.16
CA ILE A 423 15.09 25.61 4.65
C ILE A 423 16.11 25.81 3.53
N LEU A 424 15.89 26.75 2.61
CA LEU A 424 16.84 27.07 1.54
C LEU A 424 18.18 27.57 2.10
N ASP A 425 18.15 28.53 3.02
CA ASP A 425 19.33 29.12 3.65
C ASP A 425 20.14 28.06 4.40
N TRP A 426 19.48 27.08 5.01
CA TRP A 426 20.16 25.93 5.60
C TRP A 426 20.92 25.10 4.56
N TYR A 427 20.31 24.75 3.42
CA TYR A 427 21.01 24.03 2.35
C TYR A 427 22.18 24.84 1.79
N LEU A 428 21.99 26.14 1.54
CA LEU A 428 23.04 27.02 1.03
C LEU A 428 24.21 27.13 2.01
N THR A 429 23.92 27.22 3.31
CA THR A 429 24.95 27.24 4.36
C THR A 429 25.72 25.91 4.40
N ARG A 430 25.03 24.77 4.30
CA ARG A 430 25.66 23.44 4.26
C ARG A 430 26.59 23.26 3.06
N GLN A 431 26.19 23.75 1.89
CA GLN A 431 27.03 23.74 0.69
C GLN A 431 28.33 24.54 0.85
N GLN A 432 28.31 25.62 1.65
CA GLN A 432 29.51 26.44 1.91
C GLN A 432 30.45 25.82 2.95
N GLN A 433 29.91 25.04 3.90
CA GLN A 433 30.67 24.49 5.03
C GLN A 433 31.34 23.14 4.74
N GLU A 434 30.82 22.32 3.84
CA GLU A 434 31.43 21.03 3.50
C GLU A 434 32.42 21.15 2.33
N PRO A 435 33.74 20.93 2.53
CA PRO A 435 34.68 20.86 1.42
C PRO A 435 34.28 19.69 0.52
N ARG A 436 34.15 19.94 -0.80
CA ARG A 436 33.86 18.92 -1.83
C ARG A 436 34.83 17.75 -1.69
N LYS A 437 34.47 16.73 -0.90
CA LYS A 437 35.14 15.43 -0.95
C LYS A 437 34.82 14.84 -2.31
N GLU A 438 35.84 14.40 -3.04
CA GLU A 438 35.66 13.71 -4.32
C GLU A 438 34.64 12.57 -4.14
N GLY A 439 33.50 12.68 -4.82
CA GLY A 439 32.46 11.64 -4.85
C GLY A 439 31.19 11.89 -4.02
N ALA A 440 31.10 12.92 -3.17
CA ALA A 440 29.86 13.26 -2.45
C ALA A 440 29.41 14.69 -2.76
N ALA A 441 28.45 14.83 -3.68
CA ALA A 441 27.83 16.13 -3.99
C ALA A 441 26.73 16.43 -2.97
N VAL A 442 26.84 17.55 -2.24
CA VAL A 442 25.70 18.11 -1.49
C VAL A 442 24.64 18.51 -2.51
N ALA A 443 23.41 18.01 -2.36
CA ALA A 443 22.32 18.28 -3.30
C ALA A 443 22.08 19.80 -3.44
N THR A 444 22.02 20.29 -4.67
CA THR A 444 21.81 21.71 -4.95
C THR A 444 20.32 22.01 -5.00
N PRO A 445 19.80 22.90 -4.12
CA PRO A 445 18.41 23.35 -4.19
C PRO A 445 18.01 23.87 -5.56
N ILE A 446 16.87 23.41 -6.04
CA ILE A 446 16.23 23.92 -7.25
C ILE A 446 15.08 24.82 -6.80
N VAL A 447 15.10 26.09 -7.20
CA VAL A 447 13.99 27.02 -6.96
C VAL A 447 13.27 27.30 -8.28
N LEU A 448 11.95 27.23 -8.25
CA LEU A 448 11.05 27.46 -9.38
C LEU A 448 10.03 28.53 -8.99
N ASP A 449 9.95 29.59 -9.77
CA ASP A 449 8.82 30.51 -9.73
C ASP A 449 7.67 29.95 -10.59
N ALA A 450 6.48 29.87 -10.01
CA ALA A 450 5.27 29.45 -10.70
C ALA A 450 5.01 30.27 -11.99
N ASP A 451 5.33 31.55 -12.01
CA ASP A 451 5.17 32.38 -13.21
C ASP A 451 6.17 31.97 -14.33
N ASP A 452 7.40 31.63 -13.96
CA ASP A 452 8.43 31.14 -14.90
C ASP A 452 8.02 29.75 -15.45
N VAL A 453 7.39 28.91 -14.61
CA VAL A 453 6.79 27.63 -15.05
C VAL A 453 5.64 27.87 -16.03
N ILE A 454 4.72 28.79 -15.74
CA ILE A 454 3.57 29.10 -16.62
C ILE A 454 4.04 29.64 -17.98
N LEU A 455 5.12 30.43 -17.99
CA LEU A 455 5.69 31.03 -19.20
C LEU A 455 6.61 30.09 -19.98
N SER A 456 6.87 28.88 -19.47
CA SER A 456 7.73 27.89 -20.13
C SER A 456 7.17 27.49 -21.49
N ARG A 457 8.06 27.41 -22.50
CA ARG A 457 7.68 27.11 -23.88
C ARG A 457 8.14 25.71 -24.29
N PRO A 458 7.35 24.95 -25.07
CA PRO A 458 7.73 23.61 -25.53
C PRO A 458 8.99 23.57 -26.40
N ASP A 459 9.24 24.64 -27.15
CA ASP A 459 10.33 24.77 -28.13
C ASP A 459 11.59 25.42 -27.55
N ASP A 460 11.54 25.88 -26.31
CA ASP A 460 12.66 26.53 -25.65
C ASP A 460 13.40 25.54 -24.72
N PRO A 461 14.57 25.02 -25.13
CA PRO A 461 15.34 24.09 -24.32
C PRO A 461 15.86 24.75 -23.05
N ASP A 462 15.96 26.08 -23.00
CA ASP A 462 16.40 26.83 -21.83
C ASP A 462 15.23 27.20 -20.92
N SER A 463 13.99 26.84 -21.25
CA SER A 463 12.86 27.11 -20.36
C SER A 463 12.97 26.38 -19.01
N PRO A 464 12.42 26.95 -17.93
CA PRO A 464 12.50 26.39 -16.57
C PRO A 464 12.06 24.93 -16.46
N LEU A 465 11.00 24.52 -17.16
CA LEU A 465 10.55 23.12 -17.16
C LEU A 465 11.55 22.16 -17.82
N HIS A 466 12.22 22.59 -18.89
CA HIS A 466 13.27 21.78 -19.53
C HIS A 466 14.53 21.70 -18.66
N GLN A 467 14.92 22.83 -18.05
CA GLN A 467 16.03 22.86 -17.07
C GLN A 467 15.73 21.96 -15.87
N LEU A 468 14.50 22.00 -15.35
CA LEU A 468 14.04 21.12 -14.27
C LEU A 468 14.12 19.65 -14.68
N ALA A 469 13.57 19.29 -15.85
CA ALA A 469 13.59 17.92 -16.34
C ALA A 469 15.04 17.39 -16.41
N ARG A 470 15.97 18.18 -16.96
CA ARG A 470 17.39 17.81 -17.00
C ARG A 470 18.01 17.67 -15.61
N SER A 471 17.70 18.60 -14.70
CA SER A 471 18.21 18.59 -13.33
C SER A 471 17.72 17.39 -12.52
N LEU A 472 16.55 16.85 -12.88
CA LEU A 472 15.97 15.63 -12.29
C LEU A 472 16.26 14.36 -13.10
N HIS A 473 17.13 14.42 -14.11
CA HIS A 473 17.44 13.32 -15.02
C HIS A 473 16.21 12.70 -15.71
N MET A 474 15.18 13.52 -15.96
CA MET A 474 13.99 13.19 -16.73
C MET A 474 14.18 13.54 -18.21
N ASP A 475 13.46 12.83 -19.08
CA ASP A 475 13.45 13.07 -20.54
C ASP A 475 12.64 14.33 -20.88
N PRO A 476 13.27 15.46 -21.26
CA PRO A 476 12.54 16.70 -21.53
C PRO A 476 11.61 16.60 -22.74
N SER A 477 11.85 15.65 -23.66
CA SER A 477 10.98 15.44 -24.83
C SER A 477 9.59 14.90 -24.46
N ARG A 478 9.40 14.47 -23.21
CA ARG A 478 8.12 13.99 -22.67
C ARG A 478 7.34 15.06 -21.91
N LEU A 479 7.84 16.29 -21.82
CA LEU A 479 7.12 17.38 -21.18
C LEU A 479 5.80 17.65 -21.92
N GLN A 480 4.71 17.73 -21.16
CA GLN A 480 3.38 18.06 -21.68
C GLN A 480 3.01 19.47 -21.23
N PHE A 481 2.62 20.31 -22.19
CA PHE A 481 2.19 21.69 -21.96
C PHE A 481 0.68 21.87 -22.17
N SER A 482 0.03 20.83 -22.73
CA SER A 482 -1.41 20.72 -22.89
C SER A 482 -1.85 19.28 -22.65
N TRP A 483 -3.09 19.12 -22.22
CA TRP A 483 -3.69 17.83 -21.91
C TRP A 483 -5.23 17.88 -22.10
N PRO A 484 -5.89 16.73 -22.31
CA PRO A 484 -7.35 16.67 -22.38
C PRO A 484 -8.01 17.06 -21.06
N ALA A 485 -9.13 17.78 -21.12
CA ALA A 485 -9.87 18.17 -19.92
C ALA A 485 -10.38 16.95 -19.14
N GLU A 486 -10.77 15.87 -19.83
CA GLU A 486 -11.21 14.62 -19.21
C GLU A 486 -10.06 13.94 -18.45
N GLU A 487 -8.83 14.05 -18.95
CA GLU A 487 -7.65 13.52 -18.28
C GLU A 487 -7.34 14.31 -17.01
N ALA A 488 -7.42 15.64 -17.06
CA ALA A 488 -7.28 16.50 -15.89
C ALA A 488 -8.37 16.21 -14.84
N ALA A 489 -9.62 16.07 -15.26
CA ALA A 489 -10.74 15.75 -14.37
C ALA A 489 -10.58 14.38 -13.68
N ARG A 490 -10.09 13.38 -14.42
CA ARG A 490 -9.86 12.02 -13.90
C ARG A 490 -8.66 11.94 -12.94
N THR A 491 -7.62 12.74 -13.17
CA THR A 491 -6.36 12.66 -12.41
C THR A 491 -6.33 13.62 -11.22
N ALA A 492 -7.05 14.74 -11.27
CA ALA A 492 -7.13 15.69 -10.18
C ALA A 492 -7.83 15.10 -8.95
N GLY A 493 -7.06 14.90 -7.87
CA GLY A 493 -7.54 14.25 -6.65
C GLY A 493 -7.52 12.73 -6.70
N ALA A 494 -6.93 12.12 -7.73
CA ALA A 494 -6.70 10.68 -7.79
C ALA A 494 -5.82 10.25 -6.60
N GLY A 495 -6.38 9.44 -5.70
CA GLY A 495 -5.71 9.00 -4.46
C GLY A 495 -6.26 9.63 -3.18
N LEU A 496 -7.13 10.63 -3.26
CA LEU A 496 -7.93 11.08 -2.11
C LEU A 496 -8.99 10.03 -1.75
N ASP A 497 -9.24 9.86 -0.46
CA ASP A 497 -10.32 9.02 0.03
C ASP A 497 -11.67 9.50 -0.54
N PRO A 498 -12.60 8.59 -0.92
CA PRO A 498 -13.87 8.98 -1.52
C PRO A 498 -14.67 10.01 -0.72
N GLU A 499 -14.62 9.92 0.61
CA GLU A 499 -15.28 10.86 1.52
C GLU A 499 -14.65 12.26 1.47
N MET A 500 -13.33 12.36 1.26
CA MET A 500 -12.65 13.65 1.08
C MET A 500 -12.90 14.26 -0.31
N GLN A 501 -13.21 13.45 -1.33
CA GLN A 501 -13.53 13.97 -2.66
C GLN A 501 -14.86 14.72 -2.71
N GLU A 502 -15.78 14.41 -1.78
CA GLU A 502 -17.08 15.07 -1.63
C GLU A 502 -17.01 16.32 -0.73
N ASP A 503 -15.84 16.63 -0.13
CA ASP A 503 -15.64 17.81 0.70
C ASP A 503 -15.66 19.10 -0.15
N GLU A 504 -16.49 20.07 0.26
CA GLU A 504 -16.69 21.33 -0.46
C GLU A 504 -15.39 22.17 -0.61
N ARG A 505 -14.49 22.09 0.38
CA ARG A 505 -13.16 22.73 0.34
C ARG A 505 -12.27 22.06 -0.70
N VAL A 506 -12.29 20.73 -0.77
CA VAL A 506 -11.54 19.96 -1.77
C VAL A 506 -12.07 20.25 -3.18
N GLU A 507 -13.39 20.34 -3.35
CA GLU A 507 -14.01 20.72 -4.63
C GLU A 507 -13.54 22.10 -5.09
N ARG A 508 -13.59 23.12 -4.22
CA ARG A 508 -13.11 24.47 -4.55
C ARG A 508 -11.64 24.44 -4.95
N PHE A 509 -10.81 23.75 -4.18
CA PHE A 509 -9.36 23.67 -4.42
C PHE A 509 -9.03 23.00 -5.77
N LEU A 510 -9.74 21.92 -6.13
CA LEU A 510 -9.48 21.17 -7.37
C LEU A 510 -10.25 21.70 -8.59
N SER A 511 -11.19 22.63 -8.41
CA SER A 511 -12.10 23.11 -9.47
C SER A 511 -11.41 23.61 -10.74
N THR A 512 -10.28 24.31 -10.59
CA THR A 512 -9.53 24.87 -11.73
C THR A 512 -8.71 23.79 -12.43
N ILE A 513 -8.03 22.91 -11.69
CA ILE A 513 -7.20 21.87 -12.29
C ILE A 513 -8.05 20.82 -13.02
N ARG A 514 -9.24 20.47 -12.51
CA ARG A 514 -10.18 19.53 -13.16
C ARG A 514 -10.68 20.01 -14.52
N LYS A 515 -10.65 21.32 -14.77
CA LYS A 515 -11.08 21.94 -16.03
C LYS A 515 -9.90 22.39 -16.89
N SER A 516 -8.67 22.16 -16.44
CA SER A 516 -7.48 22.62 -17.12
C SER A 516 -7.21 21.80 -18.37
N THR A 517 -6.75 22.47 -19.42
CA THR A 517 -6.27 21.87 -20.67
C THR A 517 -4.79 22.15 -20.93
N GLY A 518 -4.08 22.77 -19.99
CA GLY A 518 -2.69 23.18 -20.13
C GLY A 518 -2.27 24.29 -19.16
N LEU A 519 -1.12 24.89 -19.44
CA LEU A 519 -0.62 26.06 -18.70
C LEU A 519 -1.45 27.30 -19.03
N ASP A 520 -1.93 28.01 -18.01
CA ASP A 520 -2.80 29.19 -18.16
C ASP A 520 -2.00 30.48 -17.94
N SER A 521 -1.61 31.14 -19.03
CA SER A 521 -0.84 32.39 -18.99
C SER A 521 -1.59 33.56 -18.33
N SER A 522 -2.91 33.48 -18.16
CA SER A 522 -3.67 34.49 -17.41
C SER A 522 -3.34 34.49 -15.91
N LYS A 523 -2.68 33.42 -15.42
CA LYS A 523 -2.33 33.24 -14.00
C LYS A 523 -0.94 33.76 -13.62
N VAL A 524 -0.22 34.37 -14.56
CA VAL A 524 1.08 35.00 -14.33
C VAL A 524 0.89 36.23 -13.44
N ALA A 525 1.40 36.16 -12.21
CA ALA A 525 1.09 37.11 -11.15
C ALA A 525 2.01 38.34 -11.12
N ARG A 526 3.24 38.26 -11.64
CA ARG A 526 4.21 39.37 -11.71
C ARG A 526 3.73 40.56 -12.55
N THR A 527 2.71 40.36 -13.38
CA THR A 527 2.08 41.41 -14.20
C THR A 527 0.86 42.02 -13.53
N TRP A 528 0.44 41.51 -12.37
CA TRP A 528 -0.74 41.99 -11.67
C TRP A 528 -0.44 43.29 -10.94
N ASP A 529 -1.40 44.19 -10.97
CA ASP A 529 -1.35 45.45 -10.24
C ASP A 529 -1.91 45.27 -8.82
N LEU A 530 -1.10 45.61 -7.82
CA LEU A 530 -1.42 45.44 -6.40
C LEU A 530 -2.67 46.23 -6.00
N GLU A 531 -2.84 47.46 -6.53
CA GLU A 531 -3.99 48.30 -6.23
C GLU A 531 -5.29 47.70 -6.79
N THR A 532 -5.23 47.20 -8.02
CA THR A 532 -6.35 46.51 -8.66
C THR A 532 -6.72 45.24 -7.90
N CYS A 533 -5.73 44.41 -7.51
CA CYS A 533 -5.98 43.22 -6.69
C CYS A 533 -6.62 43.58 -5.34
N ALA A 534 -6.14 44.62 -4.66
CA ALA A 534 -6.71 45.07 -3.40
C ALA A 534 -8.17 45.53 -3.53
N LYS A 535 -8.52 46.23 -4.62
CA LYS A 535 -9.91 46.62 -4.93
C LYS A 535 -10.81 45.40 -5.15
N GLU A 536 -10.34 44.41 -5.91
CA GLU A 536 -11.07 43.16 -6.11
C GLU A 536 -11.28 42.40 -4.79
N TRP A 537 -10.24 42.28 -3.96
CA TRP A 537 -10.37 41.63 -2.65
C TRP A 537 -11.33 42.37 -1.72
N ALA A 538 -11.39 43.71 -1.79
CA ALA A 538 -12.34 44.49 -1.00
C ALA A 538 -13.79 44.22 -1.43
N MET A 539 -14.02 43.95 -2.72
CA MET A 539 -15.32 43.50 -3.23
C MET A 539 -15.63 42.05 -2.84
N ASP A 540 -14.66 41.14 -2.96
CA ASP A 540 -14.82 39.71 -2.71
C ASP A 540 -14.99 39.38 -1.21
N PHE A 541 -14.20 40.03 -0.35
CA PHE A 541 -14.06 39.66 1.07
C PHE A 541 -14.42 40.77 2.05
N GLY A 542 -14.63 42.00 1.56
CA GLY A 542 -14.78 43.19 2.39
C GLY A 542 -13.44 43.88 2.68
N LYS A 543 -13.51 45.20 2.88
CA LYS A 543 -12.35 46.09 3.01
C LYS A 543 -11.34 45.65 4.08
N GLU A 544 -11.81 45.29 5.28
CA GLU A 544 -10.92 44.91 6.38
C GLU A 544 -10.03 43.70 6.03
N LYS A 545 -10.60 42.68 5.41
CA LYS A 545 -9.87 41.47 5.00
C LYS A 545 -8.94 41.75 3.84
N ALA A 546 -9.34 42.61 2.90
CA ALA A 546 -8.50 43.07 1.81
C ALA A 546 -7.26 43.82 2.32
N ASP A 547 -7.45 44.74 3.28
CA ASP A 547 -6.34 45.48 3.91
C ASP A 547 -5.39 44.54 4.66
N LYS A 548 -5.91 43.49 5.32
CA LYS A 548 -5.10 42.45 5.96
C LYS A 548 -4.30 41.62 4.94
N LEU A 549 -4.93 41.17 3.85
CA LEU A 549 -4.24 40.45 2.77
C LEU A 549 -3.14 41.30 2.14
N LEU A 550 -3.43 42.58 1.88
CA LEU A 550 -2.48 43.53 1.32
C LEU A 550 -1.22 43.63 2.19
N ARG A 551 -1.39 43.85 3.50
CA ARG A 551 -0.26 43.89 4.45
C ARG A 551 0.55 42.60 4.43
N ARG A 552 -0.08 41.42 4.35
CA ARG A 552 0.63 40.13 4.28
C ARG A 552 1.47 40.00 3.00
N VAL A 553 0.93 40.46 1.88
CA VAL A 553 1.66 40.49 0.60
C VAL A 553 2.90 41.38 0.72
N GLU A 554 2.74 42.59 1.26
CA GLU A 554 3.84 43.53 1.46
C GLU A 554 4.91 42.95 2.41
N GLU A 555 4.50 42.34 3.53
CA GLU A 555 5.39 41.68 4.49
C GLU A 555 6.19 40.52 3.86
N SER A 556 5.59 39.79 2.91
CA SER A 556 6.23 38.64 2.25
C SER A 556 7.00 38.99 0.98
N GLN A 557 6.95 40.25 0.52
CA GLN A 557 7.55 40.66 -0.75
C GLN A 557 9.08 40.50 -0.73
N GLU A 558 9.73 40.90 0.35
CA GLU A 558 11.19 40.78 0.50
C GLU A 558 11.64 39.32 0.45
N GLU A 559 10.90 38.41 1.09
CA GLU A 559 11.20 36.98 1.08
C GLU A 559 11.00 36.37 -0.31
N TRP A 560 9.96 36.79 -1.04
CA TRP A 560 9.74 36.37 -2.41
C TRP A 560 10.88 36.85 -3.33
N ASP A 561 11.23 38.14 -3.26
CA ASP A 561 12.34 38.72 -4.04
C ASP A 561 13.67 38.03 -3.74
N TYR A 562 13.90 37.65 -2.48
CA TYR A 562 15.08 36.86 -2.07
C TYR A 562 15.09 35.48 -2.75
N LEU A 563 14.01 34.72 -2.64
CA LEU A 563 13.89 33.37 -3.20
C LEU A 563 14.02 33.39 -4.73
N CYS A 564 13.47 34.41 -5.39
CA CYS A 564 13.56 34.60 -6.83
C CYS A 564 15.00 34.74 -7.36
N ARG A 565 15.96 35.15 -6.53
CA ARG A 565 17.39 35.24 -6.93
C ARG A 565 18.01 33.87 -7.19
N PHE A 566 17.37 32.80 -6.71
CA PHE A 566 17.83 31.42 -6.86
C PHE A 566 17.01 30.63 -7.88
N CYS A 567 16.01 31.25 -8.52
CA CYS A 567 15.20 30.58 -9.53
C CYS A 567 16.04 30.19 -10.75
N ILE A 568 15.82 28.97 -11.26
CA ILE A 568 16.29 28.60 -12.59
C ILE A 568 15.49 29.35 -13.65
N ARG A 569 16.16 29.98 -14.61
CA ARG A 569 15.56 30.84 -15.65
C ARG A 569 16.24 30.67 -16.98
#